data_AF-A0A8S2URH7-F1
#
_entry.id   AF-A0A8S2URH7-F1
#
_cell.length_a   1.000
_cell.length_b   1.000
_cell.length_c   1.000
_cell.angle_alpha   90.00
_cell.angle_beta   90.00
_cell.angle_gamma   90.00
#
_symmetry.space_group_name_H-M   'P 1'
#
loop_
_entity.id
_entity.type
_entity.pdbx_description
1 polymer ?
#
loop_
_entity_poly.entity_id
_entity_poly.type
_entity_poly.pdbx_seq_one_letter_code
_entity_poly.pdbx_strand_id
1 'polypeptide(L)' 'FTGTDTISGCVLAQKYYLAKTMPAFSIPASEHSTMVSWTRKKESEAYENMLGWLK' A
#
# COMPACT_ATOMS: atom_id res chain seq x y z
N PHE A 1 8.00 15.93 1.85
CA PHE A 1 7.01 14.83 1.74
C PHE A 1 7.60 13.58 2.37
N THR A 2 6.77 12.71 2.95
CA THR A 2 7.21 11.50 3.67
C THR A 2 6.39 10.25 3.30
N GLY A 3 5.44 10.36 2.35
CA GLY A 3 4.62 9.24 1.87
C GLY A 3 5.00 8.82 0.44
N THR A 4 5.16 7.52 0.19
CA THR A 4 5.42 6.96 -1.15
C THR A 4 5.10 5.47 -1.22
N ASP A 5 4.53 5.03 -2.35
CA ASP A 5 4.37 3.60 -2.71
C ASP A 5 5.54 3.10 -3.58
N THR A 6 6.47 3.98 -3.93
CA THR A 6 7.64 3.64 -4.77
C THR A 6 8.82 3.26 -3.88
N ILE A 7 8.93 1.96 -3.56
CA ILE A 7 9.97 1.43 -2.67
C ILE A 7 11.41 1.68 -3.17
N SER A 8 11.61 1.76 -4.48
CA SER A 8 12.94 1.99 -5.08
C SER A 8 13.57 3.32 -4.64
N GLY A 9 12.77 4.35 -4.38
CA GLY A 9 13.25 5.62 -3.82
C GLY A 9 13.81 5.46 -2.40
N CYS A 10 13.16 4.63 -1.57
CA CYS A 10 13.64 4.33 -0.22
C CYS A 10 14.96 3.52 -0.25
N VAL A 11 15.09 2.59 -1.20
CA VAL A 11 16.33 1.81 -1.39
C VAL A 11 17.48 2.72 -1.82
N LEU A 12 17.22 3.63 -2.77
CA LEU A 12 18.21 4.60 -3.24
C LEU A 12 18.67 5.52 -2.10
N ALA A 13 17.74 6.07 -1.31
CA ALA A 13 18.04 6.94 -0.17
C ALA A 13 18.90 6.23 0.90
N GLN A 14 18.62 4.98 1.21
CA GLN A 14 19.44 4.19 2.12
C GLN A 14 20.85 3.94 1.57
N LYS A 15 20.95 3.60 0.27
CA LYS A 15 22.23 3.24 -0.36
C LYS A 15 23.17 4.43 -0.56
N TYR A 16 22.65 5.60 -0.92
CA TYR A 16 23.47 6.72 -1.37
C TYR A 16 23.40 7.96 -0.47
N TYR A 17 22.42 8.05 0.43
CA TYR A 17 22.19 9.22 1.28
C TYR A 17 22.22 8.92 2.77
N LEU A 18 22.74 7.75 3.17
CA LEU A 18 22.92 7.35 4.58
C LEU A 18 21.63 7.47 5.40
N ALA A 19 20.46 7.24 4.78
CA ALA A 19 19.20 7.21 5.49
C ALA A 19 19.25 6.07 6.53
N LYS A 20 19.35 6.44 7.82
CA LYS A 20 19.56 5.49 8.93
C LYS A 20 18.30 4.72 9.31
N THR A 21 17.13 5.25 8.97
CA THR A 21 15.82 4.67 9.23
C THR A 21 15.02 4.66 7.94
N MET A 22 13.85 4.01 7.95
CA MET A 22 12.98 4.04 6.78
C MET A 22 12.61 5.49 6.43
N PRO A 23 12.94 5.96 5.21
CA PRO A 23 12.85 7.39 4.88
C PRO A 23 11.43 7.84 4.51
N ALA A 24 10.51 6.91 4.28
CA ALA A 24 9.13 7.18 3.95
C ALA A 24 8.19 6.06 4.44
N PHE A 25 6.89 6.35 4.47
CA PHE A 25 5.83 5.41 4.82
C PHE A 25 4.82 5.26 3.67
N SER A 26 3.99 4.22 3.77
CA SER A 26 2.79 4.00 2.95
C SER A 26 1.66 3.50 3.86
N ILE A 27 0.44 3.46 3.33
CA ILE A 27 -0.73 2.89 3.99
C ILE A 27 -1.34 1.81 3.08
N PRO A 28 -2.02 0.80 3.63
CA PRO A 28 -2.76 -0.14 2.81
C PRO A 28 -3.79 0.58 1.93
N ALA A 29 -3.92 0.15 0.68
CA ALA A 29 -4.87 0.68 -0.28
C ALA A 29 -5.42 -0.44 -1.16
N SER A 30 -6.66 -0.27 -1.64
CA SER A 30 -7.22 -1.12 -2.67
C SER A 30 -6.58 -0.83 -4.02
N GLU A 31 -6.47 -1.86 -4.85
CA GLU A 31 -6.25 -1.74 -6.28
C GLU A 31 -7.47 -2.23 -7.05
N HIS A 32 -7.57 -1.86 -8.33
CA HIS A 32 -8.70 -2.27 -9.17
C HIS A 32 -8.92 -3.78 -9.15
N SER A 33 -7.85 -4.56 -9.36
CA SER A 33 -7.89 -6.03 -9.35
C SER A 33 -8.32 -6.60 -8.00
N THR A 34 -7.95 -5.96 -6.89
CA THR A 34 -8.34 -6.41 -5.54
C THR A 34 -9.83 -6.27 -5.27
N MET A 35 -10.52 -5.39 -6.00
CA MET A 35 -11.97 -5.20 -5.90
C MET A 35 -12.73 -5.99 -6.97
N VAL A 36 -12.36 -5.88 -8.25
CA VAL A 36 -13.16 -6.49 -9.34
C VAL A 36 -13.06 -8.01 -9.40
N SER A 37 -12.03 -8.62 -8.82
CA SER A 37 -11.91 -10.09 -8.71
C SER A 37 -13.05 -10.72 -7.92
N TRP A 38 -13.70 -9.95 -7.04
CA TRP A 38 -14.88 -10.39 -6.29
C TRP A 38 -16.17 -10.34 -7.12
N THR A 39 -16.12 -9.74 -8.31
CA THR A 39 -17.28 -9.39 -9.14
C THR A 39 -18.19 -8.34 -8.52
N ARG A 40 -18.98 -7.67 -9.36
CA ARG A 40 -19.94 -6.63 -8.92
C ARG A 40 -20.92 -7.11 -7.85
N LYS A 41 -21.33 -8.39 -7.86
CA LYS A 41 -22.30 -8.92 -6.89
C LYS A 41 -21.75 -8.98 -5.47
N LYS A 42 -20.42 -9.03 -5.29
CA LYS A 42 -19.76 -9.17 -3.99
C LYS A 42 -18.88 -7.97 -3.64
N GLU A 43 -19.16 -6.81 -4.22
CA GLU A 43 -18.39 -5.60 -3.96
C GLU A 43 -18.42 -5.20 -2.47
N SER A 44 -19.56 -5.36 -1.79
CA SER A 44 -19.66 -5.15 -0.33
C SER A 44 -18.76 -6.10 0.46
N GLU A 45 -18.73 -7.39 0.09
CA GLU A 45 -17.87 -8.39 0.74
C GLU A 45 -16.38 -8.06 0.52
N ALA A 46 -16.01 -7.52 -0.64
CA ALA A 46 -14.64 -7.09 -0.93
C ALA A 46 -14.21 -5.92 -0.02
N TYR A 47 -15.10 -4.94 0.20
CA TYR A 47 -14.84 -3.84 1.14
C TYR A 47 -14.74 -4.33 2.59
N GLU A 48 -15.65 -5.20 3.02
CA GLU A 48 -15.61 -5.80 4.36
C GLU A 48 -14.31 -6.58 4.59
N ASN A 49 -13.87 -7.34 3.59
CA ASN A 49 -12.60 -8.06 3.62
C ASN A 49 -11.41 -7.10 3.78
N MET A 50 -11.36 -6.02 2.99
CA MET A 50 -10.30 -5.03 3.08
C MET A 50 -10.27 -4.29 4.42
N LEU A 51 -11.44 -3.90 4.95
CA LEU A 51 -11.55 -3.27 6.27
C LEU A 51 -11.20 -4.24 7.40
N GLY A 52 -11.50 -5.53 7.24
CA GLY A 52 -11.09 -6.58 8.17
C GLY A 52 -9.57 -6.70 8.30
N TRP A 53 -8.81 -6.47 7.22
CA TRP A 53 -7.34 -6.46 7.24
C TRP A 53 -6.73 -5.23 7.92
N LEU A 54 -7.52 -4.15 8.08
CA LEU A 54 -7.08 -2.90 8.69
C LEU A 54 -7.31 -2.85 10.21
N LYS A 55 -7.98 -3.86 10.77
CA LYS A 55 -8.16 -4.04 12.21
C LYS A 55 -7.08 -4.97 12.78
#